data_AF-A0A2M7R7K0-F1
#
_entry.id   AF-A0A2M7R7K0-F1
#
_cell.length_a   1.000
_cell.length_b   1.000
_cell.length_c   1.000
_cell.angle_alpha   90.00
_cell.angle_beta   90.00
_cell.angle_gamma   90.00
#
_symmetry.space_group_name_H-M   'P 1'
#
loop_
_entity.id
_entity.type
_entity.pdbx_description
1 polymer ?
#
loop_
_entity_poly.entity_id
_entity_poly.type
_entity_poly.pdbx_seq_one_letter_code
_entity_poly.pdbx_strand_id
1 'polypeptide(L)'
;KHNFPFCGLFHCSCGAAITAQFAKGNGGLYRYYRCTRKFGPCKEKYIQEKELINQICQKLKEIILPADWAKEMLEYLEKEELKENQVGENFVQKINQKLAEIQNKLDKLLEGYLDGLIDEDDYKRKKEELIQQKISLRNEKETAEKRKFQSWIEPTQNFIKTAFSIQKIISEKSLEEIKQIVQKVGTNHTISNKKVAWNWQPPY
;
A
#
# COMPACT_ATOMS: atom_id res chain seq x y z
N LYS A 1 3.13 -15.52 -30.31
CA LYS A 1 2.64 -14.36 -29.54
C LYS A 1 3.68 -13.25 -29.68
N HIS A 2 3.32 -12.07 -30.21
CA HIS A 2 4.29 -10.96 -30.31
C HIS A 2 4.44 -10.29 -28.95
N ASN A 3 5.68 -10.09 -28.47
CA ASN A 3 5.92 -9.45 -27.17
C ASN A 3 5.93 -7.91 -27.30
N PHE A 4 4.84 -7.28 -26.87
CA PHE A 4 4.66 -5.83 -26.82
C PHE A 4 4.29 -5.37 -25.39
N PRO A 5 5.29 -5.19 -24.51
CA PRO A 5 5.07 -5.02 -23.08
C PRO A 5 4.18 -3.83 -22.75
N PHE A 6 4.34 -2.68 -23.42
CA PHE A 6 3.58 -1.46 -23.08
C PHE A 6 2.18 -1.39 -23.70
N CYS A 7 1.72 -2.43 -24.41
CA CYS A 7 0.32 -2.51 -24.86
C CYS A 7 -0.63 -2.56 -23.66
N GLY A 8 -1.70 -1.78 -23.74
CA GLY A 8 -2.71 -1.65 -22.67
C GLY A 8 -2.28 -0.83 -21.47
N LEU A 9 -1.05 -0.29 -21.45
CA LEU A 9 -0.60 0.62 -20.41
C LEU A 9 -1.04 2.06 -20.70
N PHE A 10 -0.72 2.55 -21.90
CA PHE A 10 -0.93 3.94 -22.27
C PHE A 10 -2.21 4.14 -23.07
N HIS A 11 -2.79 5.32 -22.91
CA HIS A 11 -3.85 5.86 -23.76
C HIS A 11 -3.31 6.99 -24.64
N CYS A 12 -3.86 7.13 -25.83
CA CYS A 12 -3.61 8.25 -26.70
C CYS A 12 -4.35 9.50 -26.18
N SER A 13 -3.90 10.70 -26.54
CA SER A 13 -4.64 11.97 -26.31
C SER A 13 -6.09 11.94 -26.79
N CYS A 14 -6.40 11.18 -27.85
CA CYS A 14 -7.77 10.95 -28.33
C CYS A 14 -8.58 9.93 -27.50
N GLY A 15 -8.06 9.45 -26.37
CA GLY A 15 -8.70 8.46 -25.48
C GLY A 15 -8.54 7.01 -25.91
N ALA A 16 -8.16 6.72 -27.16
CA ALA A 16 -7.99 5.34 -27.63
C ALA A 16 -6.74 4.68 -27.03
N ALA A 17 -6.78 3.35 -26.82
CA ALA A 17 -5.63 2.63 -26.28
C ALA A 17 -4.43 2.62 -27.25
N ILE A 18 -3.23 2.51 -26.69
CA ILE A 18 -1.99 2.33 -27.45
C ILE A 18 -1.76 0.83 -27.72
N THR A 19 -1.50 0.52 -28.98
CA THR A 19 -1.08 -0.80 -29.48
C THR A 19 0.33 -0.71 -30.08
N ALA A 20 0.88 -1.82 -30.55
CA ALA A 20 2.21 -1.87 -31.12
C ALA A 20 2.29 -2.72 -32.38
N GLN A 21 3.29 -2.44 -33.20
CA GLN A 21 3.62 -3.21 -34.39
C GLN A 21 5.12 -3.22 -34.62
N PHE A 22 5.60 -4.24 -35.33
CA PHE A 22 6.94 -4.23 -35.89
C PHE A 22 6.94 -3.49 -37.23
N ALA A 23 8.02 -2.75 -37.51
CA ALA A 23 8.28 -2.19 -38.82
C ALA A 23 9.75 -2.43 -39.21
N LYS A 24 9.98 -2.73 -40.50
CA LYS A 24 11.32 -2.87 -41.06
C LYS A 24 11.81 -1.51 -41.57
N GLY A 25 13.08 -1.20 -41.36
CA GLY A 25 13.72 0.01 -41.88
C GLY A 25 15.23 -0.07 -41.67
N ASN A 26 16.04 0.60 -42.50
CA ASN A 26 17.51 0.63 -42.38
C ASN A 26 18.17 -0.74 -42.07
N GLY A 27 17.68 -1.82 -42.67
CA GLY A 27 18.19 -3.18 -42.44
C GLY A 27 17.78 -3.85 -41.11
N GLY A 28 17.00 -3.19 -40.25
CA GLY A 28 16.57 -3.68 -38.94
C GLY A 28 15.06 -3.86 -38.78
N LEU A 29 14.67 -4.56 -37.72
CA LEU A 29 13.30 -4.72 -37.25
C LEU A 29 13.10 -3.92 -35.97
N TYR A 30 12.12 -3.00 -35.96
CA TYR A 30 11.89 -2.10 -34.83
C TYR A 30 10.46 -2.20 -34.31
N ARG A 31 10.29 -2.06 -32.99
CA ARG A 31 8.98 -1.95 -32.34
C ARG A 31 8.53 -0.49 -32.30
N TYR A 32 7.31 -0.25 -32.75
CA TYR A 32 6.64 1.04 -32.70
C TYR A 32 5.31 0.92 -31.96
N TYR A 33 5.03 1.90 -31.12
CA TYR A 33 3.77 2.06 -30.41
C TYR A 33 2.92 3.12 -31.09
N ARG A 34 1.62 2.86 -31.22
CA ARG A 34 0.66 3.72 -31.94
C ARG A 34 -0.72 3.68 -31.32
N CYS A 35 -1.49 4.74 -31.59
CA CYS A 35 -2.91 4.74 -31.32
C CYS A 35 -3.63 3.65 -32.14
N THR A 36 -4.56 2.94 -31.50
CA THR A 36 -5.47 2.00 -32.16
C THR A 36 -6.46 2.67 -33.12
N ARG A 37 -6.67 3.99 -32.96
CA ARG A 37 -7.64 4.80 -33.73
C ARG A 37 -9.09 4.32 -33.57
N LYS A 38 -9.40 3.71 -32.41
CA LYS A 38 -10.74 3.18 -32.10
C LYS A 38 -11.84 4.26 -32.19
N PHE A 39 -11.52 5.49 -31.79
CA PHE A 39 -12.47 6.63 -31.79
C PHE A 39 -12.41 7.48 -33.07
N GLY A 40 -11.84 6.97 -34.17
CA GLY A 40 -11.75 7.67 -35.45
C GLY A 40 -10.33 8.14 -35.82
N PRO A 41 -10.19 8.97 -36.89
CA PRO A 41 -8.90 9.44 -37.38
C PRO A 41 -8.10 10.16 -36.29
N CYS A 42 -6.88 9.69 -36.03
CA CYS A 42 -5.97 10.30 -35.06
C CYS A 42 -4.65 10.68 -35.73
N LYS A 43 -4.22 11.94 -35.51
CA LYS A 43 -3.00 12.54 -36.10
C LYS A 43 -1.73 12.24 -35.31
N GLU A 44 -1.84 11.56 -34.17
CA GLU A 44 -0.72 11.22 -33.31
C GLU A 44 0.29 10.31 -34.03
N LYS A 45 1.57 10.67 -33.91
CA LYS A 45 2.67 9.96 -34.57
C LYS A 45 3.05 8.71 -33.79
N TYR A 46 3.61 7.73 -34.49
CA TYR A 46 4.10 6.51 -33.85
C TYR A 46 5.38 6.83 -33.07
N ILE A 47 5.53 6.27 -31.89
CA ILE A 47 6.73 6.39 -31.06
C ILE A 47 7.53 5.08 -31.14
N GLN A 48 8.84 5.18 -31.35
CA GLN A 48 9.70 4.00 -31.34
C GLN A 48 9.91 3.52 -29.90
N GLU A 49 10.00 2.22 -29.67
CA GLU A 49 10.18 1.65 -28.32
C GLU A 49 11.36 2.25 -27.56
N LYS A 50 12.50 2.47 -28.23
CA LYS A 50 13.67 3.10 -27.62
C LYS A 50 13.37 4.50 -27.08
N GLU A 51 12.63 5.31 -27.84
CA GLU A 51 12.21 6.66 -27.45
C GLU A 51 11.22 6.60 -26.29
N LEU A 52 10.27 5.66 -26.33
CA LEU A 52 9.29 5.42 -25.27
C LEU A 52 9.96 5.04 -23.95
N ILE A 53 10.84 4.04 -23.96
CA ILE A 53 11.57 3.58 -22.77
C ILE A 53 12.42 4.70 -22.18
N ASN A 54 13.14 5.45 -23.03
CA ASN A 54 13.97 6.55 -22.55
C ASN A 54 13.16 7.59 -21.76
N GLN A 55 11.97 7.96 -22.24
CA GLN A 55 11.10 8.90 -21.53
C GLN A 55 10.54 8.32 -20.24
N ILE A 56 10.11 7.06 -20.26
CA ILE A 56 9.64 6.36 -19.06
C ILE A 56 10.74 6.32 -18.00
N CYS A 57 11.94 5.88 -18.36
CA CYS A 57 13.08 5.80 -17.45
C CYS A 57 13.50 7.18 -16.94
N GLN A 58 13.43 8.23 -17.76
CA GLN A 58 13.71 9.61 -17.33
C GLN A 58 12.75 10.06 -16.24
N LYS A 59 11.45 9.82 -16.43
CA LYS A 59 10.45 10.22 -15.45
C LYS A 59 10.48 9.35 -14.18
N LEU A 60 10.72 8.04 -14.30
CA LEU A 60 10.93 7.17 -13.13
C LEU A 60 12.14 7.57 -12.27
N LYS A 61 13.16 8.20 -12.86
CA LYS A 61 14.32 8.71 -12.10
C LYS A 61 13.97 9.83 -11.11
N GLU A 62 12.84 10.51 -11.29
CA GLU A 62 12.37 11.57 -10.39
C GLU A 62 12.03 11.05 -8.98
N ILE A 63 11.72 9.76 -8.86
CA ILE A 63 11.31 9.11 -7.60
C ILE A 63 12.29 8.04 -7.11
N ILE A 64 13.50 7.96 -7.69
CA ILE A 64 14.52 7.02 -7.23
C ILE A 64 15.01 7.43 -5.85
N LEU A 65 15.05 6.47 -4.94
CA LEU A 65 15.63 6.64 -3.62
C LEU A 65 17.08 6.12 -3.59
N PRO A 66 18.07 6.93 -3.17
CA PRO A 66 19.44 6.48 -2.99
C PRO A 66 19.56 5.32 -1.99
N ALA A 67 20.55 4.44 -2.19
CA ALA A 67 20.74 3.25 -1.37
C ALA A 67 20.94 3.58 0.13
N ASP A 68 21.76 4.58 0.43
CA ASP A 68 22.05 4.98 1.81
C ASP A 68 20.78 5.49 2.51
N TRP A 69 19.98 6.29 1.82
CA TRP A 69 18.70 6.80 2.36
C TRP A 69 17.68 5.68 2.54
N ALA A 70 17.57 4.77 1.56
CA ALA A 70 16.67 3.62 1.67
C ALA A 70 17.03 2.75 2.89
N LYS A 71 18.33 2.53 3.12
CA LYS A 71 18.81 1.79 4.28
C LYS A 71 18.47 2.51 5.59
N GLU A 72 18.82 3.78 5.73
CA GLU A 72 18.54 4.58 6.94
C GLU A 72 17.04 4.64 7.26
N MET A 73 16.20 4.84 6.24
CA MET A 73 14.74 4.87 6.42
C MET A 73 14.17 3.52 6.85
N LEU A 74 14.65 2.40 6.28
CA LEU A 74 14.22 1.06 6.68
C LEU A 74 14.65 0.73 8.12
N GLU A 75 15.88 1.06 8.50
CA GLU A 75 16.37 0.89 9.88
C GLU A 75 15.58 1.74 10.89
N TYR A 76 15.17 2.95 10.48
CA TYR A 76 14.28 3.79 11.28
C TYR A 76 12.91 3.14 11.47
N LEU A 77 12.29 2.64 10.38
CA LEU A 77 10.99 1.97 10.45
C LEU A 77 11.01 0.72 11.32
N GLU A 78 12.08 -0.07 11.25
CA GLU A 78 12.23 -1.25 12.11
C GLU A 78 12.24 -0.86 13.61
N LYS A 79 12.94 0.23 13.96
CA LYS A 79 12.94 0.75 15.34
C LYS A 79 11.57 1.26 15.76
N GLU A 80 10.84 1.94 14.88
CA GLU A 80 9.49 2.40 15.17
C GLU A 80 8.51 1.24 15.32
N GLU A 81 8.64 0.20 14.49
CA GLU A 81 7.82 -1.01 14.58
C GLU A 81 8.02 -1.73 15.92
N LEU A 82 9.27 -1.86 16.37
CA LEU A 82 9.58 -2.43 17.68
C LEU A 82 8.96 -1.60 18.81
N LYS A 83 9.02 -0.27 18.74
CA LYS A 83 8.41 0.63 19.75
C LYS A 83 6.88 0.51 19.74
N GLU A 84 6.24 0.55 18.58
CA GLU A 84 4.79 0.41 18.45
C GLU A 84 4.32 -0.94 19.00
N ASN A 85 5.05 -2.02 18.71
CA ASN A 85 4.78 -3.35 19.24
C ASN A 85 4.87 -3.38 20.76
N GLN A 86 5.94 -2.85 21.35
CA GLN A 86 6.12 -2.79 22.80
C GLN A 86 5.02 -1.97 23.49
N VAL A 87 4.67 -0.81 22.93
CA VAL A 87 3.58 0.03 23.46
C VAL A 87 2.25 -0.70 23.39
N GLY A 88 1.96 -1.35 22.26
CA GLY A 88 0.74 -2.14 22.07
C GLY A 88 0.65 -3.32 23.04
N GLU A 89 1.73 -4.07 23.24
CA GLU A 89 1.80 -5.19 24.19
C GLU A 89 1.58 -4.71 25.63
N ASN A 90 2.25 -3.64 26.04
CA ASN A 90 2.07 -3.04 27.36
C ASN A 90 0.62 -2.56 27.59
N PHE A 91 -0.01 -2.00 26.56
CA PHE A 91 -1.40 -1.56 26.62
C PHE A 91 -2.36 -2.74 26.78
N VAL A 92 -2.21 -3.80 25.97
CA VAL A 92 -3.03 -5.01 26.05
C VAL A 92 -2.85 -5.71 27.41
N GLN A 93 -1.62 -5.75 27.93
CA GLN A 93 -1.33 -6.32 29.25
C GLN A 93 -2.06 -5.56 30.37
N LYS A 94 -2.05 -4.22 30.33
CA LYS A 94 -2.81 -3.38 31.29
C LYS A 94 -4.31 -3.63 31.23
N ILE A 95 -4.88 -3.81 30.03
CA ILE A 95 -6.31 -4.16 29.91
C ILE A 95 -6.59 -5.55 30.48
N ASN A 96 -5.73 -6.53 30.20
CA ASN A 96 -5.90 -7.89 30.74
C ASN A 96 -5.86 -7.89 32.28
N GLN A 97 -4.99 -7.09 32.90
CA GLN A 97 -4.95 -6.91 34.36
C GLN A 97 -6.27 -6.35 34.91
N LYS A 98 -6.79 -5.27 34.31
CA LYS A 98 -8.10 -4.70 34.69
C LYS A 98 -9.25 -5.69 34.52
N LEU A 99 -9.23 -6.49 33.45
CA LEU A 99 -10.24 -7.53 33.23
C LEU A 99 -10.19 -8.62 34.31
N ALA A 100 -9.00 -9.02 34.74
CA ALA A 100 -8.82 -9.97 35.83
C ALA A 100 -9.31 -9.38 37.17
N GLU A 101 -9.03 -8.11 37.45
CA GLU A 101 -9.55 -7.41 38.63
C GLU A 101 -11.08 -7.35 38.66
N ILE A 102 -11.72 -7.06 37.52
CA ILE A 102 -13.19 -7.06 37.42
C ILE A 102 -13.74 -8.48 37.61
N GLN A 103 -13.08 -9.50 37.06
CA GLN A 103 -13.49 -10.89 37.27
C GLN A 103 -13.44 -11.25 38.75
N ASN A 104 -12.34 -10.93 39.44
CA ASN A 104 -12.22 -11.15 40.89
C ASN A 104 -13.30 -10.39 41.69
N LYS A 105 -13.69 -9.18 41.26
CA LYS A 105 -14.80 -8.44 41.90
C LYS A 105 -16.15 -9.10 41.68
N LEU A 106 -16.40 -9.65 40.49
CA LEU A 106 -17.63 -10.40 40.19
C LEU A 106 -17.71 -11.68 41.01
N ASP A 107 -16.60 -12.39 41.16
CA ASP A 107 -16.54 -13.63 41.94
C ASP A 107 -16.81 -13.35 43.43
N LYS A 108 -16.17 -12.31 44.00
CA LYS A 108 -16.45 -11.85 45.38
C LYS A 108 -17.87 -11.34 45.58
N LEU A 109 -18.44 -10.64 44.59
CA LEU A 109 -19.83 -10.18 44.63
C LEU A 109 -20.79 -11.37 44.68
N LEU A 110 -20.49 -12.44 43.95
CA LEU A 110 -21.28 -13.67 43.97
C LEU A 110 -21.18 -14.39 45.32
N GLU A 111 -19.96 -14.54 45.87
CA GLU A 111 -19.74 -15.13 47.20
C GLU A 111 -20.51 -14.36 48.28
N GLY A 112 -20.39 -13.03 48.33
CA GLY A 112 -21.09 -12.21 49.32
C GLY A 112 -22.61 -12.27 49.21
N TYR A 113 -23.16 -12.48 48.00
CA TYR A 113 -24.59 -12.71 47.82
C TYR A 113 -25.01 -14.10 48.33
N LEU A 114 -24.22 -15.14 48.05
CA LEU A 114 -24.48 -16.51 48.53
C LEU A 114 -24.39 -16.62 50.06
N ASP A 115 -23.51 -15.86 50.69
CA ASP A 115 -23.37 -15.78 52.15
C ASP A 115 -24.46 -14.92 52.81
N GLY A 116 -25.36 -14.32 52.04
CA GLY A 116 -26.46 -13.48 52.53
C GLY A 116 -26.03 -12.09 53.03
N LEU A 117 -24.81 -11.65 52.70
CA LEU A 117 -24.27 -10.34 53.10
C LEU A 117 -24.73 -9.19 52.19
N ILE A 118 -25.31 -9.51 51.03
CA ILE A 118 -25.71 -8.57 49.98
C ILE A 118 -27.15 -8.89 49.57
N ASP A 119 -28.01 -7.88 49.49
CA ASP A 119 -29.37 -8.06 48.97
C ASP A 119 -29.40 -8.18 47.43
N GLU A 120 -30.54 -8.63 46.92
CA GLU A 120 -30.71 -8.90 45.48
C GLU A 120 -30.60 -7.63 44.62
N ASP A 121 -31.09 -6.48 45.10
CA ASP A 121 -31.08 -5.23 44.33
C ASP A 121 -29.67 -4.66 44.24
N ASP A 122 -28.92 -4.69 45.35
CA ASP A 122 -27.51 -4.30 45.39
C ASP A 122 -26.63 -5.22 44.55
N TYR A 123 -26.87 -6.53 44.59
CA TYR A 123 -26.19 -7.49 43.73
C TYR A 123 -26.42 -7.19 42.24
N LYS A 124 -27.68 -7.04 41.82
CA LYS A 124 -28.03 -6.77 40.42
C LYS A 124 -27.40 -5.47 39.93
N ARG A 125 -27.52 -4.39 40.72
CA ARG A 125 -26.92 -3.08 40.39
C ARG A 125 -25.41 -3.18 40.20
N LYS A 126 -24.70 -3.78 41.16
CA LYS A 126 -23.24 -3.86 41.10
C LYS A 126 -22.74 -4.81 40.00
N LYS A 127 -23.45 -5.92 39.78
CA LYS A 127 -23.17 -6.86 38.69
C LYS A 127 -23.27 -6.18 37.34
N GLU A 128 -24.33 -5.41 37.10
CA GLU A 128 -24.53 -4.68 35.84
C GLU A 128 -23.37 -3.71 35.59
N GLU A 129 -23.00 -2.90 36.59
CA GLU A 129 -21.85 -1.98 36.48
C GLU A 129 -20.55 -2.70 36.09
N LEU A 130 -20.23 -3.82 36.76
CA LEU A 130 -19.01 -4.59 36.48
C LEU A 130 -19.05 -5.25 35.11
N ILE A 131 -20.21 -5.74 34.67
CA ILE A 131 -20.39 -6.31 33.33
C ILE A 131 -20.19 -5.22 32.26
N GLN A 132 -20.76 -4.03 32.44
CA GLN A 132 -20.59 -2.93 31.50
C GLN A 132 -19.12 -2.50 31.39
N GLN A 133 -18.41 -2.39 32.52
CA GLN A 133 -16.96 -2.12 32.51
C GLN A 133 -16.17 -3.21 31.77
N LYS A 134 -16.52 -4.49 31.99
CA LYS A 134 -15.90 -5.63 31.31
C LYS A 134 -16.11 -5.59 29.79
N ILE A 135 -17.31 -5.24 29.34
CA ILE A 135 -17.64 -5.08 27.91
C ILE A 135 -16.82 -3.93 27.32
N SER A 136 -16.80 -2.77 27.98
CA SER A 136 -16.03 -1.60 27.52
C SER A 136 -14.55 -1.93 27.33
N LEU A 137 -13.92 -2.58 28.32
CA LEU A 137 -12.50 -2.96 28.25
C LEU A 137 -12.22 -3.99 27.14
N ARG A 138 -13.13 -4.94 26.89
CA ARG A 138 -13.00 -5.89 25.78
C ARG A 138 -13.04 -5.17 24.42
N ASN A 139 -13.96 -4.23 24.25
CA ASN A 139 -14.06 -3.43 23.03
C ASN A 139 -12.80 -2.57 22.82
N GLU A 140 -12.27 -1.98 23.90
CA GLU A 140 -11.03 -1.19 23.86
C GLU A 140 -9.84 -2.05 23.43
N LYS A 141 -9.72 -3.28 23.98
CA LYS A 141 -8.69 -4.25 23.57
C LYS A 141 -8.80 -4.62 22.10
N GLU A 142 -9.98 -4.98 21.64
CA GLU A 142 -10.21 -5.36 20.23
C GLU A 142 -9.89 -4.19 19.29
N THR A 143 -10.21 -2.96 19.69
CA THR A 143 -9.90 -1.75 18.91
C THR A 143 -8.39 -1.53 18.81
N ALA A 144 -7.65 -1.72 19.90
CA ALA A 144 -6.19 -1.59 19.90
C ALA A 144 -5.51 -2.66 19.04
N GLU A 145 -5.99 -3.92 19.11
CA GLU A 145 -5.50 -5.02 18.28
C GLU A 145 -5.76 -4.76 16.78
N LYS A 146 -6.92 -4.20 16.42
CA LYS A 146 -7.23 -3.80 15.03
C LYS A 146 -6.34 -2.68 14.52
N ARG A 147 -6.02 -1.67 15.35
CA ARG A 147 -5.10 -0.58 14.97
C ARG A 147 -3.70 -1.08 14.66
N LYS A 148 -3.23 -2.10 15.38
CA LYS A 148 -1.94 -2.77 15.10
C LYS A 148 -1.88 -3.33 13.67
N PHE A 149 -3.01 -3.85 13.16
CA PHE A 149 -3.12 -4.38 11.79
C PHE A 149 -3.20 -3.29 10.71
N GLN A 150 -3.48 -2.03 11.08
CA GLN A 150 -3.58 -0.89 10.17
C GLN A 150 -2.32 0.00 10.20
N SER A 151 -1.17 -0.55 10.62
CA SER A 151 0.05 0.26 10.78
C SER A 151 0.51 0.90 9.47
N TRP A 152 0.89 2.17 9.55
CA TRP A 152 1.46 2.97 8.46
C TRP A 152 2.86 2.48 8.04
N ILE A 153 3.48 1.63 8.87
CA ILE A 153 4.83 1.11 8.67
C ILE A 153 4.92 0.26 7.40
N GLU A 154 4.05 -0.73 7.21
CA GLU A 154 4.09 -1.63 6.05
C GLU A 154 3.92 -0.88 4.71
N PRO A 155 2.92 0.03 4.55
CA PRO A 155 2.82 0.88 3.35
C PRO A 155 4.10 1.68 3.07
N THR A 156 4.72 2.23 4.12
CA THR A 156 5.94 3.05 4.00
C THR A 156 7.15 2.19 3.63
N GLN A 157 7.29 1.00 4.21
CA GLN A 157 8.32 0.03 3.82
C GLN A 157 8.19 -0.38 2.35
N ASN A 158 6.96 -0.66 1.89
CA ASN A 158 6.71 -1.01 0.49
C ASN A 158 7.03 0.16 -0.46
N PHE A 159 6.69 1.40 -0.08
CA PHE A 159 7.10 2.59 -0.82
C PHE A 159 8.61 2.67 -0.97
N ILE A 160 9.36 2.60 0.13
CA ILE A 160 10.83 2.69 0.14
C ILE A 160 11.45 1.61 -0.74
N LYS A 161 11.02 0.35 -0.56
CA LYS A 161 11.49 -0.80 -1.36
C LYS A 161 11.22 -0.60 -2.86
N THR A 162 10.07 -0.01 -3.20
CA THR A 162 9.69 0.28 -4.58
C THR A 162 10.55 1.40 -5.17
N ALA A 163 10.70 2.52 -4.46
CA ALA A 163 11.51 3.64 -4.91
C ALA A 163 12.98 3.26 -5.10
N PHE A 164 13.52 2.41 -4.22
CA PHE A 164 14.87 1.88 -4.30
C PHE A 164 15.06 0.91 -5.49
N SER A 165 14.08 0.04 -5.78
CA SER A 165 14.22 -0.97 -6.84
C SER A 165 14.22 -0.39 -8.26
N ILE A 166 13.69 0.83 -8.44
CA ILE A 166 13.63 1.52 -9.75
C ILE A 166 15.02 1.63 -10.40
N GLN A 167 16.06 1.93 -9.62
CA GLN A 167 17.42 2.07 -10.15
C GLN A 167 17.91 0.77 -10.80
N LYS A 168 17.62 -0.36 -10.15
CA LYS A 168 17.96 -1.70 -10.65
C LYS A 168 17.17 -2.02 -11.93
N ILE A 169 15.85 -1.82 -11.91
CA ILE A 169 14.95 -2.09 -13.05
C ILE A 169 15.39 -1.30 -14.29
N ILE A 170 15.72 -0.01 -14.13
CA ILE A 170 16.19 0.83 -15.24
C ILE A 170 17.53 0.33 -15.80
N SER A 171 18.43 -0.14 -14.93
CA SER A 171 19.75 -0.63 -15.32
C SER A 171 19.68 -1.96 -16.08
N GLU A 172 18.82 -2.87 -15.64
CA GLU A 172 18.59 -4.18 -16.27
C GLU A 172 17.78 -4.07 -17.58
N LYS A 173 17.08 -2.95 -17.80
CA LYS A 173 16.28 -2.66 -19.01
C LYS A 173 15.21 -3.72 -19.31
N SER A 174 14.71 -4.37 -18.27
CA SER A 174 13.60 -5.33 -18.36
C SER A 174 12.29 -4.60 -18.70
N LEU A 175 11.75 -4.86 -19.89
CA LEU A 175 10.57 -4.12 -20.37
C LEU A 175 9.31 -4.45 -19.59
N GLU A 176 9.15 -5.72 -19.21
CA GLU A 176 8.05 -6.18 -18.36
C GLU A 176 8.12 -5.55 -16.97
N GLU A 177 9.29 -5.47 -16.34
CA GLU A 177 9.43 -4.82 -15.03
C GLU A 177 9.22 -3.31 -15.12
N ILE A 178 9.72 -2.65 -16.18
CA ILE A 178 9.44 -1.23 -16.45
C ILE A 178 7.93 -1.00 -16.62
N LYS A 179 7.21 -1.92 -17.28
CA LYS A 179 5.75 -1.83 -17.39
C LYS A 179 5.09 -1.95 -16.02
N GLN A 180 5.46 -2.96 -15.24
CA GLN A 180 4.88 -3.22 -13.92
C GLN A 180 5.12 -2.06 -12.94
N ILE A 181 6.33 -1.51 -12.91
CA ILE A 181 6.64 -0.40 -12.02
C ILE A 181 5.84 0.84 -12.40
N VAL A 182 5.74 1.19 -13.69
CA VAL A 182 4.91 2.33 -14.16
C VAL A 182 3.44 2.14 -13.80
N GLN A 183 2.92 0.91 -13.89
CA GLN A 183 1.56 0.58 -13.46
C GLN A 183 1.37 0.73 -11.95
N LYS A 184 2.38 0.39 -11.15
CA LYS A 184 2.34 0.45 -9.68
C LYS A 184 2.41 1.88 -9.15
N VAL A 185 3.24 2.72 -9.76
CA VAL A 185 3.56 4.06 -9.23
C VAL A 185 2.71 5.17 -9.83
N GLY A 186 1.92 4.87 -10.88
CA GLY A 186 1.25 5.90 -11.66
C GLY A 186 -0.12 5.49 -12.19
N THR A 187 -0.92 6.51 -12.54
CA THR A 187 -2.23 6.40 -13.17
C THR A 187 -2.35 7.37 -14.34
N ASN A 188 -3.44 7.25 -15.12
CA ASN A 188 -3.72 8.13 -16.25
C ASN A 188 -2.55 8.20 -17.24
N HIS A 189 -1.97 7.04 -17.55
CA HIS A 189 -0.83 6.94 -18.47
C HIS A 189 -1.26 7.33 -19.88
N THR A 190 -0.64 8.38 -20.41
CA THR A 190 -0.96 8.93 -21.73
C THR A 190 0.28 9.08 -22.60
N ILE A 191 0.07 8.99 -23.92
CA ILE A 191 1.04 9.36 -24.95
C ILE A 191 0.38 10.38 -25.87
N SER A 192 0.98 11.58 -25.95
CA SER A 192 0.57 12.64 -26.86
C SER A 192 1.78 13.35 -27.43
N ASN A 193 1.79 13.62 -28.73
CA ASN A 193 2.91 14.21 -29.47
C ASN A 193 4.25 13.51 -29.20
N LYS A 194 4.22 12.17 -29.13
CA LYS A 194 5.34 11.31 -28.71
C LYS A 194 5.89 11.60 -27.30
N LYS A 195 5.15 12.31 -26.45
CA LYS A 195 5.49 12.55 -25.05
C LYS A 195 4.68 11.66 -24.14
N VAL A 196 5.36 11.05 -23.19
CA VAL A 196 4.74 10.21 -22.16
C VAL A 196 4.37 11.07 -20.95
N ALA A 197 3.16 10.88 -20.43
CA ALA A 197 2.72 11.47 -19.18
C ALA A 197 1.91 10.47 -18.33
N TRP A 198 1.90 10.68 -17.02
CA TRP A 198 1.08 9.97 -16.04
C TRP A 198 1.08 10.78 -14.75
N ASN A 199 0.10 10.52 -13.90
CA ASN A 199 0.01 11.08 -12.57
C ASN A 199 0.61 10.09 -11.57
N TRP A 200 1.45 10.55 -10.66
CA TRP A 200 1.93 9.70 -9.57
C TRP A 200 0.76 9.30 -8.67
N GLN A 201 0.73 8.03 -8.27
CA GLN A 201 -0.18 7.59 -7.23
C GLN A 201 0.46 7.88 -5.87
N PRO A 202 -0.27 8.38 -4.87
CA PRO A 202 0.27 8.45 -3.52
C PRO A 202 0.80 7.08 -3.08
N PRO A 203 1.97 6.99 -2.44
CA PRO A 203 2.80 8.10 -1.94
C PRO A 203 3.98 8.51 -2.86
N TYR A 204 3.94 8.15 -4.15
CA TYR A 204 4.98 8.44 -5.15
C TYR A 204 4.89 9.87 -5.71
#